data_AF-A0A0G1W0N4-F1
#
_entry.id   AF-A0A0G1W0N4-F1
#
_cell.length_a   1.000
_cell.length_b   1.000
_cell.length_c   1.000
_cell.angle_alpha   90.00
_cell.angle_beta   90.00
_cell.angle_gamma   90.00
#
_symmetry.space_group_name_H-M   'P 1'
#
loop_
_entity.id
_entity.type
_entity.pdbx_description
1 polymer ?
#
loop_
_entity_poly.entity_id
_entity_poly.type
_entity_poly.pdbx_seq_one_letter_code
_entity_poly.pdbx_strand_id
1 'polypeptide(L)'
;MASKSMVGFLRDVQSKAINQESGTEWGVRFDSPAGGRGAYMLFSGPMFVAASTTVTLPSSVEFSDPASGSSKDTVFEKITGLPDSAASVTIRLIGNTSSTKTITINAQGAIQEQ
;
A
#
# COMPACT_ATOMS: atom_id res chain seq x y z
N MET A 1 5.13 14.25 -0.30
CA MET A 1 5.50 13.69 -1.62
C MET A 1 5.38 12.17 -1.62
N ALA A 2 6.05 11.46 -0.70
CA ALA A 2 5.92 10.00 -0.59
C ALA A 2 4.46 9.50 -0.42
N SER A 3 3.68 10.15 0.44
CA SER A 3 2.25 9.86 0.65
C SER A 3 1.43 9.99 -0.64
N LYS A 4 1.56 11.12 -1.35
CA LYS A 4 0.88 11.35 -2.64
C LYS A 4 1.25 10.30 -3.70
N SER A 5 2.53 9.94 -3.80
CA SER A 5 2.97 8.87 -4.72
C SER A 5 2.36 7.52 -4.37
N MET A 6 2.28 7.19 -3.08
CA MET A 6 1.64 5.97 -2.60
C MET A 6 0.12 5.96 -2.86
N VAL A 7 -0.57 7.10 -2.69
CA VAL A 7 -1.99 7.23 -3.08
C VAL A 7 -2.17 7.00 -4.58
N GLY A 8 -1.31 7.58 -5.42
CA GLY A 8 -1.34 7.36 -6.87
C GLY A 8 -1.13 5.88 -7.23
N PHE A 9 -0.15 5.24 -6.59
CA PHE A 9 0.12 3.81 -6.76
C PHE A 9 -1.09 2.95 -6.38
N LEU A 10 -1.71 3.21 -5.23
CA LEU A 10 -2.89 2.45 -4.78
C LEU A 10 -4.07 2.59 -5.74
N ARG A 11 -4.28 3.78 -6.30
CA ARG A 11 -5.32 4.01 -7.31
C ARG A 11 -5.04 3.28 -8.63
N ASP A 12 -3.76 3.17 -9.02
CA ASP A 12 -3.36 2.35 -10.17
C ASP A 12 -3.68 0.87 -9.91
N VAL A 13 -3.31 0.33 -8.74
CA VAL A 13 -3.60 -1.05 -8.36
C VAL A 13 -5.11 -1.32 -8.34
N GLN A 14 -5.89 -0.41 -7.76
CA GLN A 14 -7.36 -0.49 -7.76
C GLN A 14 -7.91 -0.51 -9.20
N SER A 15 -7.37 0.33 -10.09
CA SER A 15 -7.77 0.35 -11.49
C SER A 15 -7.44 -0.96 -12.20
N LYS A 16 -6.30 -1.59 -11.91
CA LYS A 16 -5.94 -2.92 -12.45
C LYS A 16 -6.95 -3.99 -12.03
N ALA A 17 -7.40 -3.98 -10.77
CA ALA A 17 -8.44 -4.87 -10.27
C ALA A 17 -9.79 -4.65 -10.98
N ILE A 18 -10.22 -3.40 -11.13
CA ILE A 18 -11.47 -3.05 -11.84
C ILE A 18 -11.43 -3.54 -13.29
N ASN A 19 -10.30 -3.32 -13.97
CA ASN A 19 -10.11 -3.72 -15.36
C ASN A 19 -9.86 -5.23 -15.52
N GLN A 20 -9.81 -5.99 -14.42
CA GLN A 20 -9.48 -7.42 -14.41
C GLN A 20 -8.21 -7.70 -15.23
N GLU A 21 -7.18 -6.87 -15.07
CA GLU A 21 -5.94 -7.07 -15.81
C GLU A 21 -5.39 -8.47 -15.49
N SER A 22 -5.11 -9.28 -16.51
CA SER A 22 -4.75 -10.71 -16.37
C SER A 22 -5.82 -11.62 -15.73
N GLY A 23 -7.08 -11.19 -15.62
CA GLY A 23 -8.20 -12.00 -15.11
C GLY A 23 -8.17 -12.29 -13.60
N THR A 24 -7.39 -11.52 -12.84
CA THR A 24 -7.09 -11.78 -11.43
C THR A 24 -7.36 -10.55 -10.54
N GLU A 25 -7.48 -10.77 -9.24
CA GLU A 25 -7.41 -9.74 -8.21
C GLU A 25 -6.01 -9.10 -8.21
N TRP A 26 -5.94 -7.85 -7.73
CA TRP A 26 -4.68 -7.12 -7.57
C TRP A 26 -4.59 -6.55 -6.18
N GLY A 27 -3.39 -6.55 -5.60
CA GLY A 27 -3.16 -6.09 -4.24
C GLY A 27 -1.86 -5.35 -4.07
N VAL A 28 -1.74 -4.72 -2.90
CA VAL A 28 -0.53 -4.04 -2.45
C VAL A 28 -0.07 -4.65 -1.14
N ARG A 29 1.21 -5.01 -1.08
CA ARG A 29 1.91 -5.33 0.17
C ARG A 29 2.71 -4.14 0.62
N PHE A 30 2.47 -3.68 1.84
CA PHE A 30 3.30 -2.71 2.55
C PHE A 30 4.24 -3.48 3.46
N ASP A 31 5.54 -3.36 3.21
CA ASP A 31 6.57 -4.12 3.92
C ASP A 31 7.47 -3.17 4.71
N SER A 32 7.58 -3.40 6.01
CA SER A 32 8.42 -2.64 6.94
C SER A 32 9.48 -3.58 7.51
N PRO A 33 10.56 -3.88 6.77
CA PRO A 33 11.55 -4.86 7.21
C PRO A 33 12.34 -4.38 8.43
N ALA A 34 12.68 -5.31 9.32
CA ALA A 34 13.55 -5.00 10.46
C ALA A 34 14.94 -4.59 9.96
N GLY A 35 15.30 -3.31 10.11
CA GLY A 35 16.61 -2.79 9.71
C GLY A 35 16.78 -2.50 8.22
N GLY A 36 15.69 -2.46 7.45
CA GLY A 36 15.70 -2.12 6.02
C GLY A 36 14.85 -0.90 5.69
N ARG A 37 14.87 -0.47 4.42
CA ARG A 37 13.95 0.56 3.92
C ARG A 37 12.60 -0.08 3.65
N GLY A 38 11.54 0.52 4.20
CA GLY A 38 10.18 0.12 3.86
C GLY A 38 9.88 0.24 2.37
N ALA A 39 8.99 -0.61 1.87
CA ALA A 39 8.54 -0.60 0.49
C ALA A 39 7.06 -0.91 0.40
N TYR A 40 6.44 -0.53 -0.73
CA TYR A 40 5.13 -1.02 -1.12
C TYR A 40 5.21 -1.69 -2.48
N MET A 41 4.51 -2.81 -2.63
CA MET A 41 4.70 -3.76 -3.72
C MET A 41 3.37 -4.13 -4.36
N LEU A 42 3.30 -4.08 -5.68
CA LEU A 42 2.18 -4.58 -6.47
C LEU A 42 2.30 -6.10 -6.53
N PHE A 43 1.20 -6.80 -6.32
CA PHE A 43 1.09 -8.23 -6.60
C PHE A 43 -0.27 -8.54 -7.21
N SER A 44 -0.38 -9.70 -7.84
CA SER A 44 -1.62 -10.23 -8.37
C SER A 44 -2.03 -11.51 -7.65
N GLY A 45 -3.33 -11.76 -7.59
CA GLY A 45 -3.94 -12.90 -6.92
C GLY A 45 -4.52 -12.55 -5.54
N PRO A 46 -5.12 -13.53 -4.86
CA PRO A 46 -5.86 -13.32 -3.61
C PRO A 46 -4.94 -13.08 -2.39
N MET A 47 -3.63 -13.28 -2.53
CA MET A 47 -2.65 -13.08 -1.46
C MET A 47 -1.27 -12.79 -2.04
N PHE A 48 -0.40 -12.16 -1.24
CA PHE A 48 0.97 -11.89 -1.67
C PHE A 48 1.78 -13.20 -1.82
N VAL A 49 2.28 -13.44 -3.03
CA VAL A 49 3.23 -14.52 -3.34
C VAL A 49 4.56 -13.94 -3.85
N ALA A 50 4.47 -13.01 -4.80
CA ALA A 50 5.61 -12.31 -5.37
C ALA A 50 5.21 -10.90 -5.78
N ALA A 51 6.15 -9.96 -5.71
CA ALA A 51 5.98 -8.61 -6.20
C ALA A 51 6.18 -8.57 -7.72
N SER A 52 5.26 -7.96 -8.46
CA SER A 52 5.45 -7.59 -9.86
C SER A 52 6.15 -6.23 -10.00
N THR A 53 5.90 -5.32 -9.05
CA THR A 53 6.51 -3.99 -8.98
C THR A 53 6.81 -3.65 -7.53
N THR A 54 7.99 -3.11 -7.25
CA THR A 54 8.40 -2.68 -5.90
C THR A 54 8.77 -1.21 -5.91
N VAL A 55 8.19 -0.44 -4.98
CA VAL A 55 8.55 0.96 -4.77
C VAL A 55 9.11 1.14 -3.36
N THR A 56 10.40 1.45 -3.27
CA THR A 56 11.08 1.69 -1.98
C THR A 56 10.78 3.10 -1.47
N LEU A 57 10.47 3.23 -0.19
CA LEU A 57 10.29 4.53 0.45
C LEU A 57 11.58 5.36 0.42
N PRO A 58 11.51 6.70 0.29
CA PRO A 58 12.66 7.58 0.43
C PRO A 58 13.44 7.32 1.72
N SER A 59 14.75 7.56 1.73
CA SER A 59 15.61 7.26 2.89
C SER A 59 15.28 8.08 4.15
N SER A 60 14.49 9.15 4.03
CA SER A 60 14.02 9.97 5.15
C SER A 60 12.64 9.58 5.69
N VAL A 61 12.00 8.56 5.10
CA VAL A 61 10.63 8.12 5.41
C VAL A 61 10.62 6.66 5.80
N GLU A 62 9.84 6.31 6.80
CA GLU A 62 9.58 4.93 7.22
C GLU A 62 8.10 4.71 7.52
N PHE A 63 7.68 3.44 7.59
CA PHE A 63 6.38 3.09 8.14
C PHE A 63 6.42 3.16 9.66
N SER A 64 5.44 3.84 10.26
CA SER A 64 5.07 3.61 11.66
C SER A 64 3.97 2.56 11.80
N ASP A 65 3.22 2.36 10.71
CA ASP A 65 2.24 1.30 10.56
C ASP A 65 2.22 0.86 9.07
N PRO A 66 2.61 -0.38 8.74
CA PRO A 66 2.97 -1.47 9.64
C PRO A 66 4.22 -1.20 10.49
N ALA A 67 4.25 -1.80 11.69
CA ALA A 67 5.41 -1.75 12.59
C ALA A 67 6.65 -2.40 11.94
N SER A 68 7.83 -2.03 12.43
CA SER A 68 9.09 -2.63 11.98
C SER A 68 9.10 -4.15 12.20
N GLY A 69 9.54 -4.89 11.18
CA GLY A 69 9.48 -6.34 11.09
C GLY A 69 8.15 -6.89 10.55
N SER A 70 7.17 -6.04 10.24
CA SER A 70 5.82 -6.47 9.84
C SER A 70 5.44 -6.00 8.44
N SER A 71 4.42 -6.65 7.90
CA SER A 71 3.78 -6.26 6.64
C SER A 71 2.26 -6.16 6.77
N LYS A 72 1.63 -5.43 5.86
CA LYS A 72 0.19 -5.41 5.66
C LYS A 72 -0.11 -5.58 4.19
N ASP A 73 -1.16 -6.32 3.88
CA ASP A 73 -1.65 -6.49 2.53
C ASP A 73 -3.03 -5.83 2.40
N THR A 74 -3.34 -5.35 1.21
CA THR A 74 -4.69 -4.93 0.82
C THR A 74 -4.96 -5.46 -0.57
N VAL A 75 -6.03 -6.23 -0.72
CA VAL A 75 -6.41 -6.84 -2.00
C VAL A 75 -7.68 -6.15 -2.49
N PHE A 76 -7.69 -5.73 -3.75
CA PHE A 76 -8.87 -5.16 -4.38
C PHE A 76 -9.61 -6.22 -5.19
N GLU A 77 -10.91 -6.32 -4.95
CA GLU A 77 -11.82 -7.20 -5.68
C GLU A 77 -11.88 -6.82 -7.16
N LYS A 78 -11.97 -7.86 -8.00
CA LYS A 78 -12.22 -7.71 -9.44
C LYS A 78 -13.52 -6.94 -9.69
N ILE A 79 -13.57 -6.18 -10.78
CA ILE A 79 -14.77 -5.44 -11.26
C ILE A 79 -15.13 -4.25 -10.35
N THR A 80 -15.23 -4.45 -9.04
CA THR A 80 -15.67 -3.43 -8.08
C THR A 80 -14.52 -2.53 -7.63
N GLY A 81 -13.30 -3.06 -7.56
CA GLY A 81 -12.16 -2.33 -6.99
C GLY A 81 -12.33 -2.02 -5.50
N LEU A 82 -13.26 -2.69 -4.81
CA LEU A 82 -13.41 -2.55 -3.37
C LEU A 82 -12.29 -3.32 -2.67
N PRO A 83 -11.74 -2.81 -1.56
CA PRO A 83 -10.76 -3.57 -0.80
C PRO A 83 -11.46 -4.73 -0.06
N ASP A 84 -10.73 -5.82 0.14
CA ASP A 84 -11.12 -6.97 0.96
C ASP A 84 -11.48 -6.57 2.40
N SER A 85 -10.82 -5.54 2.92
CA SER A 85 -11.16 -4.90 4.18
C SER A 85 -10.74 -3.43 4.21
N ALA A 86 -11.39 -2.62 5.04
CA ALA A 86 -10.93 -1.25 5.26
C ALA A 86 -9.52 -1.27 5.90
N ALA A 87 -8.60 -0.49 5.34
CA ALA A 87 -7.20 -0.52 5.71
C ALA A 87 -6.62 0.88 5.88
N SER A 88 -5.55 0.96 6.65
CA SER A 88 -4.71 2.15 6.72
C SER A 88 -3.24 1.78 6.87
N VAL A 89 -2.40 2.69 6.40
CA VAL A 89 -0.94 2.67 6.61
C VAL A 89 -0.49 4.07 7.00
N THR A 90 0.50 4.13 7.89
CA THR A 90 1.04 5.39 8.37
C THR A 90 2.53 5.43 8.10
N ILE A 91 2.96 6.50 7.43
CA ILE A 91 4.37 6.82 7.24
C ILE A 91 4.76 8.01 8.08
N ARG A 92 6.03 8.11 8.45
CA ARG A 92 6.59 9.24 9.20
C ARG A 92 7.98 9.60 8.73
N LEU A 93 8.45 10.80 9.10
CA LEU A 93 9.84 11.19 8.90
C LEU A 93 10.73 10.54 9.97
N ILE A 94 11.85 9.96 9.57
CA ILE A 94 12.84 9.38 10.51
C ILE A 94 13.43 10.47 11.41
N GLY A 95 13.73 11.65 10.84
CA GLY A 95 14.29 12.79 11.57
C GLY A 95 13.27 13.58 12.40
N ASN A 96 11.97 13.30 12.26
CA ASN A 96 10.91 13.93 13.05
C ASN A 96 9.68 13.00 13.09
N THR A 97 9.65 12.13 14.09
CA THR A 97 8.65 11.06 14.18
C THR A 97 7.22 11.56 14.43
N SER A 98 7.06 12.82 14.85
CA SER A 98 5.75 13.47 15.00
C SER A 98 5.19 13.97 13.66
N SER A 99 6.01 14.03 12.61
CA SER A 99 5.55 14.33 11.26
C SER A 99 5.09 13.05 10.59
N THR A 100 3.78 12.80 10.66
CA THR A 100 3.13 11.60 10.12
C THR A 100 2.21 11.93 8.95
N LYS A 101 2.00 10.93 8.09
CA LYS A 101 0.94 10.90 7.08
C LYS A 101 0.26 9.55 7.08
N THR A 102 -1.07 9.58 7.15
CA THR A 102 -1.88 8.37 7.16
C THR A 102 -2.62 8.25 5.85
N ILE A 103 -2.50 7.09 5.21
CA ILE A 103 -3.22 6.76 4.00
C ILE A 103 -4.30 5.77 4.39
N THR A 104 -5.55 6.09 4.06
CA THR A 104 -6.72 5.29 4.40
C THR A 104 -7.39 4.81 3.12
N ILE A 105 -7.76 3.54 3.13
CA ILE A 105 -8.57 2.86 2.11
C ILE A 105 -9.85 2.42 2.82
N ASN A 106 -10.95 3.13 2.59
CA ASN A 106 -12.22 2.76 3.25
C ASN A 106 -12.88 1.56 2.54
N ALA A 107 -13.90 0.97 3.19
CA ALA A 107 -14.64 -0.16 2.65
C ALA A 107 -15.42 0.16 1.35
N GLN A 108 -15.50 1.42 0.94
CA GLN A 108 -16.11 1.88 -0.32
C GLN A 108 -15.06 2.15 -1.41
N GLY A 109 -13.79 1.78 -1.17
CA GLY A 109 -12.71 1.96 -2.14
C GLY A 109 -12.17 3.38 -2.27
N ALA A 110 -12.55 4.31 -1.37
CA ALA A 110 -11.98 5.64 -1.36
C ALA A 110 -10.57 5.63 -0.75
N ILE A 111 -9.59 6.12 -1.51
CA ILE A 111 -8.18 6.21 -1.13
C ILE A 111 -7.81 7.67 -0.86
N GLN A 112 -7.44 7.98 0.37
CA GLN A 112 -7.18 9.35 0.84
C GLN A 112 -5.93 9.44 1.74
N GLU A 113 -5.26 10.59 1.68
CA GLU A 113 -4.19 10.98 2.61
C GLU A 113 -4.75 11.97 3.64
N GLN A 114 -4.37 11.79 4.91
CA GLN A 114 -4.59 12.72 6.02
C GLN A 114 -3.25 13.32 6.48
#